data_AF-A0A2H0WPB4-F1
#
_entry.id   AF-A0A2H0WPB4-F1
#
_cell.length_a   1.000
_cell.length_b   1.000
_cell.length_c   1.000
_cell.angle_alpha   90.00
_cell.angle_beta   90.00
_cell.angle_gamma   90.00
#
_symmetry.space_group_name_H-M   'P 1'
#
loop_
_entity.id
_entity.type
_entity.pdbx_description
1 polymer ?
#
loop_
_entity_poly.entity_id
_entity_poly.type
_entity_poly.pdbx_seq_one_letter_code
_entity_poly.pdbx_strand_id
1 'polypeptide(L)'
;MPETERILLEIRAPRENEYTPESAATLFSGFTKTLSSPSLLKRLRGQKAELLILEIVCHHQQIHFYVVLNKNNLPFFESQILAAYPLAVLSPAPDYLTQIDTKNLIVGQMVQTTSHYYPIKTYKDFTDVDSLSSVLGVMSKASKNDILLIQFVLQKTSSRWQAVGEKAIEKGIVISETEKKSLPNEALIKEKISEIGLKTDIRIAATSASLINALAGSFAAFDRGDGNSLIFCKPGFMKKEKFKRAVLTRQAGFAPRFQIFSVSELATLWHLPGVNVKIPNIAWSRSVLTEAPENLPVAANLTDEQKQKINFFARTEYKNRMVNFGIKEKERRRHIYAIGKTGTGKSTLIANMAIDDLKKKKGLAVIDPHGDLCEILLNYIPSHRINDVAYLDPADKEHPFSLNVFEVDDPTQAELVASGIVSIFYKLYSQSWGPRLEHILRNTLLTLAQTPNSTLIDVIKILTNKNFRGWVVVQLRDETLLNFWTNEFQKMPDNFREEAISPILNKVGQFVSSPLIRRIIGRPKSTINLEKIMNEGKVLIINLSQGRLGEDNAALLGAMIITKIQLAAMNRVNIPEEERRDFYLYVDEFQNFATNSFIKILSEARKYRLN
;
A
#
# COMPACT_ATOMS: atom_id res chain seq x y z
N MET A 1 6.98 -33.60 -29.10
CA MET A 1 7.85 -32.57 -28.48
C MET A 1 7.03 -31.83 -27.45
N PRO A 2 7.49 -31.70 -26.20
CA PRO A 2 6.69 -31.16 -25.11
C PRO A 2 6.20 -29.76 -25.45
N GLU A 3 5.02 -29.40 -24.96
CA GLU A 3 4.52 -28.02 -24.98
C GLU A 3 5.58 -27.15 -24.29
N THR A 4 6.35 -26.41 -25.09
CA THR A 4 7.29 -25.38 -24.64
C THR A 4 6.63 -24.54 -23.56
N GLU A 5 7.22 -24.45 -22.36
CA GLU A 5 6.72 -23.67 -21.21
C GLU A 5 6.41 -22.24 -21.65
N ARG A 6 5.13 -21.97 -21.93
CA ARG A 6 4.64 -20.62 -22.18
C ARG A 6 4.44 -19.94 -20.85
N ILE A 7 4.82 -18.67 -20.79
CA ILE A 7 4.57 -17.81 -19.63
C ILE A 7 3.49 -16.80 -19.99
N LEU A 8 2.59 -16.58 -19.04
CA LEU A 8 1.59 -15.52 -19.07
C LEU A 8 2.10 -14.38 -18.19
N LEU A 9 2.23 -13.19 -18.76
CA LEU A 9 2.59 -11.98 -18.03
C LEU A 9 1.43 -11.00 -18.10
N GLU A 10 1.07 -10.43 -16.95
CA GLU A 10 0.22 -9.26 -16.88
C GLU A 10 1.06 -8.00 -17.09
N ILE A 11 0.56 -7.09 -17.94
CA ILE A 11 1.19 -5.79 -18.20
C ILE A 11 0.29 -4.72 -17.59
N ARG A 12 0.83 -3.94 -16.65
CA ARG A 12 0.09 -2.85 -16.00
C ARG A 12 0.86 -1.54 -16.12
N ALA A 13 0.26 -0.54 -16.73
CA ALA A 13 0.80 0.82 -16.78
C ALA A 13 0.22 1.68 -15.62
N PRO A 14 0.89 2.76 -15.21
CA PRO A 14 0.30 3.74 -14.27
C PRO A 14 -0.82 4.52 -14.96
N ARG A 15 -1.89 4.89 -14.26
CA ARG A 15 -3.03 5.59 -14.87
C ARG A 15 -2.69 6.95 -15.50
N GLU A 16 -1.69 7.64 -14.95
CA GLU A 16 -1.26 8.98 -15.37
C GLU A 16 -0.22 8.93 -16.51
N ASN A 17 0.01 7.76 -17.12
CA ASN A 17 0.94 7.65 -18.23
C ASN A 17 0.44 8.42 -19.47
N GLU A 18 1.41 8.94 -20.25
CA GLU A 18 1.19 9.61 -21.53
C GLU A 18 1.52 8.68 -22.72
N TYR A 19 1.41 7.35 -22.54
CA TYR A 19 1.67 6.41 -23.62
C TYR A 19 0.62 6.55 -24.71
N THR A 20 1.09 6.48 -25.95
CA THR A 20 0.26 6.64 -27.13
C THR A 20 0.27 5.35 -27.96
N PRO A 21 -0.65 5.21 -28.93
CA PRO A 21 -0.61 4.09 -29.88
C PRO A 21 0.75 3.98 -30.62
N GLU A 22 1.48 5.08 -30.85
CA GLU A 22 2.82 5.07 -31.43
C GLU A 22 3.83 4.27 -30.58
N SER A 23 3.68 4.26 -29.24
CA SER A 23 4.47 3.39 -28.36
C SER A 23 4.20 1.91 -28.68
N ALA A 24 2.94 1.53 -28.93
CA ALA A 24 2.58 0.18 -29.36
C ALA A 24 3.14 -0.13 -30.77
N ALA A 25 3.13 0.84 -31.68
CA ALA A 25 3.73 0.67 -33.01
C ALA A 25 5.23 0.33 -32.92
N THR A 26 5.95 1.05 -32.05
CA THR A 26 7.36 0.78 -31.76
C THR A 26 7.56 -0.63 -31.20
N LEU A 27 6.69 -1.05 -30.27
CA LEU A 27 6.69 -2.40 -29.70
C LEU A 27 6.51 -3.49 -30.77
N PHE A 28 5.50 -3.36 -31.63
CA PHE A 28 5.22 -4.32 -32.70
C PHE A 28 6.35 -4.40 -33.71
N SER A 29 6.94 -3.26 -34.08
CA SER A 29 8.14 -3.22 -34.94
C SER A 29 9.29 -4.00 -34.32
N GLY A 30 9.56 -3.83 -33.02
CA GLY A 30 10.54 -4.60 -32.27
C GLY A 30 10.30 -6.12 -32.31
N PHE A 31 9.06 -6.54 -32.10
CA PHE A 31 8.68 -7.96 -32.11
C PHE A 31 8.86 -8.65 -33.48
N THR A 32 8.69 -7.93 -34.59
CA THR A 32 8.84 -8.50 -35.93
C THR A 32 10.27 -8.98 -36.22
N LYS A 33 11.26 -8.41 -35.53
CA LYS A 33 12.67 -8.82 -35.63
C LYS A 33 12.92 -10.18 -34.99
N THR A 34 12.17 -10.51 -33.94
CA THR A 34 12.41 -11.69 -33.10
C THR A 34 11.52 -12.87 -33.46
N LEU A 35 10.29 -12.62 -33.91
CA LEU A 35 9.37 -13.68 -34.30
C LEU A 35 9.97 -14.53 -35.44
N SER A 36 10.28 -15.79 -35.14
CA SER A 36 10.80 -16.72 -36.14
C SER A 36 9.67 -17.32 -36.99
N SER A 37 9.83 -17.26 -38.32
CA SER A 37 8.93 -17.92 -39.28
C SER A 37 9.68 -19.05 -39.99
N PRO A 38 9.53 -20.32 -39.58
CA PRO A 38 10.28 -21.43 -40.17
C PRO A 38 9.89 -21.64 -41.63
N SER A 39 10.88 -21.92 -42.47
CA SER A 39 10.68 -22.24 -43.89
C SER A 39 9.79 -23.47 -44.07
N LEU A 40 9.20 -23.63 -45.26
CA LEU A 40 8.34 -24.77 -45.62
C LEU A 40 8.96 -26.13 -45.26
N LEU A 41 10.25 -26.30 -45.55
CA LEU A 41 11.02 -27.52 -45.23
C LEU A 41 11.16 -27.75 -43.72
N LYS A 42 11.37 -26.68 -42.95
CA LYS A 42 11.47 -26.72 -41.47
C LYS A 42 10.11 -26.96 -40.81
N ARG A 43 9.02 -26.45 -41.39
CA ARG A 43 7.64 -26.75 -40.97
C ARG A 43 7.28 -28.22 -41.18
N LEU A 44 7.69 -28.81 -42.32
CA LEU A 44 7.52 -30.24 -42.59
C LEU A 44 8.32 -31.13 -41.63
N ARG A 45 9.46 -30.64 -41.13
CA ARG A 45 10.26 -31.26 -40.04
C ARG A 45 9.71 -31.00 -38.63
N GLY A 46 8.51 -30.40 -38.51
CA GLY A 46 7.82 -30.21 -37.23
C GLY A 46 8.15 -28.92 -36.47
N GLN A 47 8.98 -28.01 -37.01
CA GLN A 47 9.21 -26.71 -36.37
C GLN A 47 7.99 -25.81 -36.50
N LYS A 48 7.43 -25.38 -35.36
CA LYS A 48 6.28 -24.48 -35.30
C LYS A 48 6.74 -23.03 -35.37
N ALA A 49 5.90 -22.17 -35.96
CA ALA A 49 6.12 -20.73 -35.94
C ALA A 49 6.00 -20.21 -34.51
N GLU A 50 6.86 -19.25 -34.18
CA GLU A 50 6.78 -18.55 -32.90
C GLU A 50 5.56 -17.64 -32.88
N LEU A 51 4.87 -17.61 -31.74
CA LEU A 51 3.65 -16.84 -31.56
C LEU A 51 3.88 -15.81 -30.48
N LEU A 52 3.45 -14.58 -30.76
CA LEU A 52 3.19 -13.59 -29.74
C LEU A 52 1.67 -13.50 -29.59
N ILE A 53 1.18 -13.62 -28.37
CA ILE A 53 -0.25 -13.52 -28.10
C ILE A 53 -0.48 -12.38 -27.14
N LEU A 54 -1.35 -11.45 -27.52
CA LEU A 54 -1.75 -10.33 -26.69
C LEU A 54 -3.23 -10.50 -26.36
N GLU A 55 -3.59 -10.28 -25.10
CA GLU A 55 -4.96 -10.46 -24.64
C GLU A 55 -5.45 -9.22 -23.90
N ILE A 56 -6.69 -8.83 -24.17
CA ILE A 56 -7.45 -7.87 -23.36
C ILE A 56 -8.59 -8.67 -22.77
N VAL A 57 -8.69 -8.71 -21.44
CA VAL A 57 -9.61 -9.59 -20.72
C VAL A 57 -10.37 -8.80 -19.69
N CYS A 58 -11.70 -8.87 -19.71
CA CYS A 58 -12.52 -8.45 -18.59
C CYS A 58 -13.00 -9.69 -17.85
N HIS A 59 -12.62 -9.83 -16.57
CA HIS A 59 -13.14 -10.83 -15.66
C HIS A 59 -13.24 -10.23 -14.26
N HIS A 60 -14.17 -10.69 -13.42
CA HIS A 60 -14.35 -10.12 -12.08
C HIS A 60 -14.51 -8.58 -12.09
N GLN A 61 -15.16 -8.04 -13.13
CA GLN A 61 -15.33 -6.60 -13.36
C GLN A 61 -14.03 -5.80 -13.53
N GLN A 62 -12.89 -6.43 -13.79
CA GLN A 62 -11.63 -5.73 -14.07
C GLN A 62 -11.09 -6.08 -15.46
N ILE A 63 -10.57 -5.08 -16.16
CA ILE A 63 -9.93 -5.21 -17.47
C ILE A 63 -8.43 -5.34 -17.29
N HIS A 64 -7.87 -6.45 -17.77
CA HIS A 64 -6.47 -6.81 -17.70
C HIS A 64 -5.87 -6.90 -19.11
N PHE A 65 -4.58 -6.57 -19.20
CA PHE A 65 -3.78 -6.72 -20.41
C PHE A 65 -2.73 -7.80 -20.17
N TYR A 66 -2.69 -8.81 -21.04
CA TYR A 66 -1.75 -9.91 -20.93
C TYR A 66 -0.92 -10.10 -22.19
N VAL A 67 0.27 -10.63 -22.01
CA VAL A 67 1.10 -11.17 -23.08
C VAL A 67 1.46 -12.62 -22.79
N VAL A 68 1.36 -13.48 -23.81
CA VAL A 68 1.78 -14.88 -23.74
C VAL A 68 2.90 -15.11 -24.74
N LEU A 69 4.01 -15.62 -24.21
CA LEU A 69 5.25 -15.83 -24.97
C LEU A 69 5.98 -17.08 -24.50
N ASN A 70 6.98 -17.50 -25.27
CA ASN A 70 7.84 -18.63 -24.90
C ASN A 70 8.89 -18.16 -23.88
N LYS A 71 9.02 -18.86 -22.76
CA LYS A 71 9.95 -18.54 -21.67
C LYS A 71 11.38 -18.28 -22.13
N ASN A 72 11.85 -18.97 -23.17
CA ASN A 72 13.20 -18.76 -23.73
C ASN A 72 13.45 -17.34 -24.26
N ASN A 73 12.40 -16.64 -24.67
CA ASN A 73 12.50 -15.29 -25.25
C ASN A 73 12.09 -14.20 -24.27
N LEU A 74 11.74 -14.56 -23.03
CA LEU A 74 11.27 -13.64 -21.99
C LEU A 74 12.16 -12.39 -21.84
N PRO A 75 13.50 -12.49 -21.67
CA PRO A 75 14.32 -11.30 -21.46
C PRO A 75 14.27 -10.30 -22.62
N PHE A 76 14.17 -10.81 -23.86
CA PHE A 76 14.06 -9.96 -25.04
C PHE A 76 12.69 -9.26 -25.10
N PHE A 77 11.61 -10.01 -24.86
CA PHE A 77 10.25 -9.45 -24.89
C PHE A 77 10.05 -8.42 -23.77
N GLU A 78 10.55 -8.70 -22.56
CA GLU A 78 10.55 -7.73 -21.45
C GLU A 78 11.28 -6.44 -21.84
N SER A 79 12.47 -6.55 -22.43
CA SER A 79 13.23 -5.39 -22.89
C SER A 79 12.49 -4.56 -23.94
N GLN A 80 11.81 -5.20 -24.91
CA GLN A 80 11.01 -4.46 -25.90
C GLN A 80 9.77 -3.80 -25.28
N ILE A 81 9.08 -4.48 -24.36
CA ILE A 81 7.90 -3.92 -23.68
C ILE A 81 8.31 -2.73 -22.82
N LEU A 82 9.39 -2.83 -22.04
CA LEU A 82 9.89 -1.74 -21.20
C LEU A 82 10.49 -0.59 -22.04
N ALA A 83 11.04 -0.87 -23.22
CA ALA A 83 11.48 0.18 -24.14
C ALA A 83 10.30 1.01 -24.68
N ALA A 84 9.17 0.35 -24.99
CA ALA A 84 7.95 1.02 -25.44
C ALA A 84 7.14 1.65 -24.29
N TYR A 85 7.16 1.02 -23.12
CA TYR A 85 6.38 1.39 -21.94
C TYR A 85 7.27 1.36 -20.67
N PRO A 86 8.09 2.40 -20.44
CA PRO A 86 9.12 2.40 -19.39
C PRO A 86 8.64 2.23 -17.95
N LEU A 87 7.40 2.64 -17.66
CA LEU A 87 6.77 2.58 -16.34
C LEU A 87 5.81 1.38 -16.21
N ALA A 88 5.72 0.53 -17.23
CA ALA A 88 4.88 -0.66 -17.17
C ALA A 88 5.49 -1.70 -16.23
N VAL A 89 4.66 -2.25 -15.36
CA VAL A 89 5.02 -3.36 -14.48
C VAL A 89 4.63 -4.66 -15.17
N LEU A 90 5.60 -5.55 -15.31
CA LEU A 90 5.43 -6.90 -15.83
C LEU A 90 5.37 -7.88 -14.66
N SER A 91 4.30 -8.66 -14.56
CA SER A 91 4.13 -9.62 -13.46
C SER A 91 3.72 -10.99 -14.01
N PRO A 92 4.43 -12.08 -13.67
CA PRO A 92 3.93 -13.42 -13.97
C PRO A 92 2.55 -13.63 -13.36
N ALA A 93 1.60 -14.09 -14.17
CA ALA A 93 0.23 -14.31 -13.75
C ALA A 93 -0.16 -15.79 -13.89
N PRO A 94 -0.95 -16.35 -12.94
CA PRO A 94 -1.57 -17.65 -13.14
C PRO A 94 -2.53 -17.58 -14.33
N ASP A 95 -2.73 -18.70 -15.03
CA ASP A 95 -3.64 -18.73 -16.17
C ASP A 95 -5.10 -18.51 -15.73
N TYR A 96 -5.60 -17.29 -15.94
CA TYR A 96 -6.95 -16.88 -15.57
C TYR A 96 -8.04 -17.76 -16.20
N LEU A 97 -7.77 -18.39 -17.35
CA LEU A 97 -8.72 -19.29 -18.01
C LEU A 97 -8.97 -20.59 -17.22
N THR A 98 -8.07 -20.97 -16.32
CA THR A 98 -8.26 -22.15 -15.46
C THR A 98 -9.22 -21.91 -14.30
N GLN A 99 -9.41 -20.64 -13.93
CA GLN A 99 -10.22 -20.21 -12.78
C GLN A 99 -11.66 -19.86 -13.18
N ILE A 100 -11.98 -20.00 -14.47
CA ILE A 100 -13.19 -19.51 -15.10
C ILE A 100 -14.04 -20.70 -15.56
N ASP A 101 -15.37 -20.62 -15.41
CA ASP A 101 -16.28 -21.58 -16.06
C ASP A 101 -16.34 -21.33 -17.57
N THR A 102 -15.56 -22.11 -18.31
CA THR A 102 -15.47 -22.02 -19.77
C THR A 102 -16.57 -22.84 -20.49
N LYS A 103 -17.47 -23.54 -19.78
CA LYS A 103 -18.48 -24.42 -20.42
C LYS A 103 -19.37 -23.66 -21.39
N ASN A 104 -19.87 -22.49 -20.99
CA ASN A 104 -20.78 -21.68 -21.79
C ASN A 104 -20.10 -20.60 -22.65
N LEU A 105 -18.76 -20.61 -22.73
CA LEU A 105 -18.01 -19.62 -23.48
C LEU A 105 -18.34 -19.70 -24.98
N ILE A 106 -18.85 -18.59 -25.53
CA ILE A 106 -19.09 -18.39 -26.95
C ILE A 106 -17.81 -17.80 -27.54
N VAL A 107 -17.37 -18.32 -28.69
CA VAL A 107 -16.14 -17.92 -29.35
C VAL A 107 -16.39 -17.56 -30.82
N GLY A 108 -15.63 -16.63 -31.35
CA GLY A 108 -15.57 -16.32 -32.77
C GLY A 108 -14.34 -15.48 -33.12
N GLN A 109 -14.30 -14.96 -34.33
CA GLN A 109 -13.16 -14.22 -34.87
C GLN A 109 -13.61 -12.99 -35.64
N MET A 110 -12.80 -11.94 -35.60
CA MET A 110 -12.96 -10.75 -36.45
C MET A 110 -12.16 -10.94 -37.73
N VAL A 111 -12.82 -10.77 -38.89
CA VAL A 111 -12.26 -11.06 -40.21
C VAL A 111 -12.35 -9.81 -41.10
N GLN A 112 -11.27 -9.52 -41.83
CA GLN A 112 -11.25 -8.48 -42.86
C GLN A 112 -12.24 -8.81 -43.99
N THR A 113 -13.04 -7.83 -44.42
CA THR A 113 -14.05 -7.99 -45.48
C THR A 113 -13.43 -7.88 -46.87
N THR A 114 -12.41 -7.06 -47.03
CA THR A 114 -11.71 -6.83 -48.31
C THR A 114 -10.28 -7.34 -48.25
N SER A 115 -9.56 -7.27 -49.37
CA SER A 115 -8.17 -7.70 -49.44
C SER A 115 -7.29 -7.02 -48.39
N HIS A 116 -6.37 -7.78 -47.78
CA HIS A 116 -5.47 -7.33 -46.71
C HIS A 116 -4.57 -6.14 -47.05
N TYR A 117 -4.40 -5.76 -48.32
CA TYR A 117 -3.66 -4.56 -48.70
C TYR A 117 -4.49 -3.27 -48.58
N TYR A 118 -5.80 -3.35 -48.35
CA TYR A 118 -6.60 -2.21 -47.91
C TYR A 118 -6.48 -2.02 -46.38
N PRO A 119 -6.28 -0.78 -45.90
CA PRO A 119 -6.17 -0.51 -44.47
C PRO A 119 -7.53 -0.40 -43.77
N ILE A 120 -7.58 -0.76 -42.49
CA ILE A 120 -8.58 -0.25 -41.54
C ILE A 120 -8.17 1.15 -41.06
N LYS A 121 -8.99 1.81 -40.24
CA LYS A 121 -8.57 3.05 -39.59
C LYS A 121 -7.34 2.81 -38.72
N THR A 122 -6.43 3.77 -38.73
CA THR A 122 -5.25 3.81 -37.86
C THR A 122 -5.48 4.82 -36.74
N TYR A 123 -4.63 4.81 -35.71
CA TYR A 123 -4.70 5.76 -34.59
C TYR A 123 -4.61 7.23 -35.06
N LYS A 124 -4.03 7.50 -36.24
CA LYS A 124 -4.01 8.82 -36.86
C LYS A 124 -5.41 9.33 -37.27
N ASP A 125 -6.36 8.42 -37.48
CA ASP A 125 -7.75 8.75 -37.79
C ASP A 125 -8.58 9.09 -36.54
N PHE A 126 -7.99 9.05 -35.33
CA PHE A 126 -8.63 9.35 -34.05
C PHE A 126 -7.98 10.58 -33.40
N THR A 127 -8.69 11.71 -33.33
CA THR A 127 -8.15 13.00 -32.84
C THR A 127 -8.41 13.26 -31.36
N ASP A 128 -9.65 13.04 -30.91
CA ASP A 128 -10.11 13.52 -29.59
C ASP A 128 -10.30 12.40 -28.56
N VAL A 129 -10.31 11.15 -29.02
CA VAL A 129 -10.63 9.98 -28.21
C VAL A 129 -9.68 8.85 -28.58
N ASP A 130 -9.18 8.15 -27.57
CA ASP A 130 -8.34 6.98 -27.75
C ASP A 130 -9.08 5.87 -28.53
N SER A 131 -8.40 5.25 -29.50
CA SER A 131 -9.00 4.26 -30.41
C SER A 131 -9.57 3.02 -29.71
N LEU A 132 -9.08 2.66 -28.51
CA LEU A 132 -9.59 1.52 -27.73
C LEU A 132 -10.81 1.87 -26.87
N SER A 133 -11.20 3.14 -26.77
CA SER A 133 -12.30 3.57 -25.89
C SER A 133 -13.62 2.88 -26.19
N SER A 134 -13.93 2.61 -27.47
CA SER A 134 -15.16 1.91 -27.87
C SER A 134 -15.20 0.47 -27.36
N VAL A 135 -14.10 -0.26 -27.54
CA VAL A 135 -13.93 -1.66 -27.15
C VAL A 135 -13.90 -1.81 -25.63
N LEU A 136 -13.04 -1.04 -24.97
CA LEU A 136 -12.91 -1.06 -23.52
C LEU A 136 -14.20 -0.59 -22.83
N GLY A 137 -14.93 0.34 -23.45
CA GLY A 137 -16.22 0.84 -22.96
C GLY A 137 -17.34 -0.21 -22.98
N VAL A 138 -17.27 -1.20 -23.89
CA VAL A 138 -18.15 -2.38 -23.85
C VAL A 138 -17.67 -3.35 -22.76
N MET A 139 -16.37 -3.60 -22.67
CA MET A 139 -15.79 -4.51 -21.69
C MET A 139 -16.03 -4.06 -20.24
N SER A 140 -16.04 -2.74 -19.99
CA SER A 140 -16.25 -2.19 -18.65
C SER A 140 -17.65 -2.43 -18.08
N LYS A 141 -18.64 -2.74 -18.93
CA LYS A 141 -20.04 -3.00 -18.56
C LYS A 141 -20.30 -4.46 -18.16
N ALA A 142 -19.29 -5.33 -18.21
CA ALA A 142 -19.43 -6.73 -17.84
C ALA A 142 -19.79 -6.91 -16.35
N SER A 143 -20.67 -7.85 -16.05
CA SER A 143 -21.02 -8.21 -14.66
C SER A 143 -19.92 -9.03 -13.99
N LYS A 144 -20.01 -9.27 -12.68
CA LYS A 144 -19.01 -10.02 -11.89
C LYS A 144 -18.65 -11.39 -12.46
N ASN A 145 -19.63 -12.10 -13.01
CA ASN A 145 -19.45 -13.45 -13.58
C ASN A 145 -19.27 -13.44 -15.10
N ASP A 146 -19.36 -12.28 -15.73
CA ASP A 146 -19.18 -12.16 -17.17
C ASP A 146 -17.70 -12.12 -17.51
N ILE A 147 -17.38 -12.72 -18.65
CA ILE A 147 -16.04 -12.68 -19.21
C ILE A 147 -16.12 -12.17 -20.63
N LEU A 148 -15.21 -11.27 -20.95
CA LEU A 148 -14.94 -10.79 -22.30
C LEU A 148 -13.46 -10.95 -22.58
N LEU A 149 -13.13 -11.61 -23.68
CA LEU A 149 -11.75 -11.86 -24.11
C LEU A 149 -11.60 -11.36 -25.54
N ILE A 150 -10.56 -10.57 -25.77
CA ILE A 150 -9.99 -10.33 -27.10
C ILE A 150 -8.58 -10.91 -27.08
N GLN A 151 -8.31 -11.81 -28.01
CA GLN A 151 -7.01 -12.48 -28.16
C GLN A 151 -6.48 -12.19 -29.56
N PHE A 152 -5.32 -11.52 -29.62
CA PHE A 152 -4.56 -11.26 -30.83
C PHE A 152 -3.44 -12.30 -30.93
N VAL A 153 -3.53 -13.21 -31.90
CA VAL A 153 -2.46 -14.19 -32.16
C VAL A 153 -1.63 -13.71 -33.34
N LEU A 154 -0.41 -13.27 -33.05
CA LEU A 154 0.50 -12.62 -33.99
C LEU A 154 1.57 -13.57 -34.50
N GLN A 155 1.81 -13.52 -35.80
CA GLN A 155 2.80 -14.31 -36.51
C GLN A 155 3.55 -13.44 -37.52
N LYS A 156 4.85 -13.66 -37.66
CA LYS A 156 5.63 -13.04 -38.73
C LYS A 156 5.15 -13.50 -40.10
N THR A 157 4.87 -12.54 -40.98
CA THR A 157 4.52 -12.78 -42.38
C THR A 157 5.72 -12.52 -43.30
N SER A 158 5.69 -13.06 -44.51
CA SER A 158 6.68 -12.78 -45.57
C SER A 158 6.35 -11.50 -46.33
N SER A 159 7.31 -10.90 -47.03
CA SER A 159 7.09 -9.71 -47.89
C SER A 159 6.16 -9.91 -49.10
N ARG A 160 5.62 -11.14 -49.30
CA ARG A 160 4.75 -11.49 -50.42
C ARG A 160 3.43 -10.70 -50.44
N TRP A 161 2.94 -10.26 -49.28
CA TRP A 161 1.66 -9.56 -49.21
C TRP A 161 1.79 -8.12 -49.72
N GLN A 162 2.93 -7.47 -49.49
CA GLN A 162 3.24 -6.17 -50.09
C GLN A 162 3.25 -6.26 -51.62
N ALA A 163 3.92 -7.27 -52.18
CA ALA A 163 3.96 -7.50 -53.63
C ALA A 163 2.57 -7.73 -54.25
N VAL A 164 1.63 -8.33 -53.50
CA VAL A 164 0.22 -8.46 -53.95
C VAL A 164 -0.46 -7.09 -54.01
N GLY A 165 -0.20 -6.20 -53.05
CA GLY A 165 -0.67 -4.82 -53.05
C GLY A 165 -0.07 -3.97 -54.17
N GLU A 166 1.25 -4.08 -54.40
CA GLU A 166 1.95 -3.41 -55.52
C GLU A 166 1.35 -3.84 -56.86
N LYS A 167 1.17 -5.14 -57.07
CA LYS A 167 0.54 -5.66 -58.29
C LYS A 167 -0.91 -5.20 -58.45
N ALA A 168 -1.65 -5.01 -57.35
CA ALA A 168 -3.00 -4.47 -57.41
C ALA A 168 -2.99 -3.00 -57.87
N ILE A 169 -2.03 -2.20 -57.38
CA ILE A 169 -1.81 -0.82 -57.82
C ILE A 169 -1.44 -0.77 -59.32
N GLU A 170 -0.46 -1.56 -59.76
CA GLU A 170 -0.02 -1.63 -61.16
C GLU A 170 -1.12 -2.09 -62.11
N LYS A 171 -2.00 -3.00 -61.66
CA LYS A 171 -3.12 -3.48 -62.46
C LYS A 171 -4.14 -2.35 -62.73
N GLY A 172 -4.35 -1.46 -61.77
CA GLY A 172 -5.31 -0.35 -61.87
C GLY A 172 -6.76 -0.81 -62.14
N ILE A 173 -7.60 0.14 -62.53
CA ILE A 173 -8.92 -0.12 -63.10
C ILE A 173 -8.76 -0.11 -64.62
N VAL A 174 -8.96 -1.28 -65.25
CA VAL A 174 -8.92 -1.42 -66.71
C VAL A 174 -10.23 -0.89 -67.29
N ILE A 175 -10.19 0.20 -68.04
CA ILE A 175 -11.35 0.82 -68.69
C ILE A 175 -11.47 0.29 -70.13
N SER A 176 -10.34 0.04 -70.81
CA SER A 176 -10.23 -0.60 -72.13
C SER A 176 -8.88 -1.34 -72.26
N GLU A 177 -8.62 -2.02 -73.39
CA GLU A 177 -7.33 -2.71 -73.62
C GLU A 177 -6.10 -1.77 -73.56
N THR A 178 -6.30 -0.46 -73.78
CA THR A 178 -5.24 0.56 -73.81
C THR A 178 -5.35 1.61 -72.69
N GLU A 179 -6.47 1.68 -71.96
CA GLU A 179 -6.70 2.72 -70.95
C GLU A 179 -6.87 2.12 -69.55
N LYS A 180 -5.95 2.50 -68.64
CA LYS A 180 -5.97 2.13 -67.23
C LYS A 180 -6.06 3.38 -66.36
N LYS A 181 -6.98 3.37 -65.40
CA LYS A 181 -7.09 4.41 -64.37
C LYS A 181 -6.45 3.93 -63.07
N SER A 182 -5.81 4.85 -62.34
CA SER A 182 -5.30 4.58 -60.99
C SER A 182 -6.43 4.14 -60.07
N LEU A 183 -6.10 3.30 -59.08
CA LEU A 183 -7.05 2.94 -58.04
C LEU A 183 -7.37 4.19 -57.20
N PRO A 184 -8.65 4.50 -56.92
CA PRO A 184 -9.04 5.64 -56.09
C PRO A 184 -8.34 5.68 -54.72
N ASN A 185 -8.01 4.51 -54.17
CA ASN A 185 -7.42 4.35 -52.84
C ASN A 185 -5.92 3.97 -52.90
N GLU A 186 -5.26 4.24 -54.04
CA GLU A 186 -3.85 3.88 -54.27
C GLU A 186 -2.92 4.41 -53.18
N ALA A 187 -3.10 5.66 -52.73
CA ALA A 187 -2.28 6.27 -51.69
C ALA A 187 -2.33 5.48 -50.36
N LEU A 188 -3.53 5.04 -49.96
CA LEU A 188 -3.76 4.27 -48.74
C LEU A 188 -3.13 2.88 -48.81
N ILE A 189 -3.22 2.23 -49.98
CA ILE A 189 -2.57 0.94 -50.22
C ILE A 189 -1.05 1.12 -50.14
N LYS A 190 -0.50 2.16 -50.79
CA LYS A 190 0.95 2.48 -50.76
C LYS A 190 1.46 2.74 -49.34
N GLU A 191 0.71 3.49 -48.53
CA GLU A 191 1.06 3.73 -47.13
C GLU A 191 1.12 2.41 -46.35
N LYS A 192 0.06 1.59 -46.44
CA LYS A 192 -0.01 0.30 -45.71
C LYS A 192 1.10 -0.67 -46.11
N ILE A 193 1.36 -0.86 -47.41
CA ILE A 193 2.39 -1.81 -47.86
C ILE A 193 3.82 -1.32 -47.55
N SER A 194 4.02 -0.03 -47.31
CA SER A 194 5.32 0.51 -46.88
C SER A 194 5.68 0.12 -45.44
N GLU A 195 4.69 -0.25 -44.63
CA GLU A 195 4.87 -0.68 -43.26
C GLU A 195 5.19 -2.19 -43.13
N ILE A 196 5.75 -2.56 -41.98
CA ILE A 196 5.89 -3.96 -41.60
C ILE A 196 4.50 -4.52 -41.26
N GLY A 197 4.16 -5.67 -41.82
CA GLY A 197 2.91 -6.38 -41.51
C GLY A 197 3.14 -7.58 -40.60
N LEU A 198 2.13 -7.91 -39.78
CA LEU A 198 2.03 -9.20 -39.11
C LEU A 198 0.77 -9.93 -39.55
N LYS A 199 0.88 -11.25 -39.64
CA LYS A 199 -0.29 -12.10 -39.78
C LYS A 199 -0.97 -12.19 -38.42
N THR A 200 -2.24 -11.84 -38.37
CA THR A 200 -2.98 -11.69 -37.11
C THR A 200 -4.29 -12.44 -37.16
N ASP A 201 -4.55 -13.18 -36.10
CA ASP A 201 -5.86 -13.78 -35.80
C ASP A 201 -6.47 -13.01 -34.63
N ILE A 202 -7.59 -12.32 -34.86
CA ILE A 202 -8.32 -11.58 -33.82
C ILE A 202 -9.48 -12.46 -33.38
N ARG A 203 -9.35 -13.05 -32.20
CA ARG A 203 -10.36 -13.94 -31.63
C ARG A 203 -11.07 -13.23 -30.50
N ILE A 204 -12.38 -13.40 -30.44
CA ILE A 204 -13.18 -12.85 -29.35
C ILE A 204 -13.97 -13.97 -28.68
N ALA A 205 -14.13 -13.86 -27.36
CA ALA A 205 -14.94 -14.77 -26.58
C ALA A 205 -15.75 -14.04 -25.51
N ALA A 206 -16.96 -14.53 -25.22
CA ALA A 206 -17.77 -14.03 -24.12
C ALA A 206 -18.66 -15.10 -23.49
N THR A 207 -19.12 -14.85 -22.26
CA THR A 207 -20.05 -15.72 -21.52
C THR A 207 -21.47 -15.71 -22.09
N SER A 208 -21.87 -14.65 -22.79
CA SER A 208 -23.23 -14.50 -23.33
C SER A 208 -23.24 -14.00 -24.79
N ALA A 209 -24.33 -14.30 -25.49
CA ALA A 209 -24.51 -13.92 -26.89
C ALA A 209 -24.66 -12.40 -27.06
N SER A 210 -25.29 -11.72 -26.10
CA SER A 210 -25.40 -10.25 -26.11
C SER A 210 -24.04 -9.59 -25.96
N LEU A 211 -23.21 -10.08 -25.03
CA LEU A 211 -21.88 -9.54 -24.77
C LEU A 211 -20.92 -9.74 -25.95
N ILE A 212 -20.88 -10.93 -26.56
CA ILE A 212 -20.00 -11.15 -27.72
C ILE A 212 -20.44 -10.31 -28.93
N ASN A 213 -21.75 -10.11 -29.13
CA ASN A 213 -22.26 -9.27 -30.22
C ASN A 213 -21.97 -7.79 -29.96
N ALA A 214 -22.09 -7.32 -28.70
CA ALA A 214 -21.71 -5.96 -28.33
C ALA A 214 -20.21 -5.73 -28.51
N LEU A 215 -19.38 -6.70 -28.09
CA LEU A 215 -17.93 -6.65 -28.28
C LEU A 215 -17.57 -6.64 -29.76
N ALA A 216 -18.13 -7.56 -30.55
CA ALA A 216 -17.96 -7.58 -32.00
C ALA A 216 -18.37 -6.25 -32.65
N GLY A 217 -19.51 -5.70 -32.26
CA GLY A 217 -20.03 -4.44 -32.78
C GLY A 217 -19.13 -3.23 -32.47
N SER A 218 -18.40 -3.24 -31.35
CA SER A 218 -17.45 -2.17 -31.00
C SER A 218 -16.28 -2.05 -31.97
N PHE A 219 -15.94 -3.12 -32.70
CA PHE A 219 -14.89 -3.09 -33.73
C PHE A 219 -15.28 -2.26 -34.96
N ALA A 220 -16.56 -1.92 -35.15
CA ALA A 220 -16.98 -1.03 -36.23
C ALA A 220 -16.34 0.37 -36.13
N ALA A 221 -15.85 0.76 -34.95
CA ALA A 221 -15.07 1.99 -34.77
C ALA A 221 -13.80 2.04 -35.64
N PHE A 222 -13.24 0.88 -35.98
CA PHE A 222 -12.03 0.74 -36.79
C PHE A 222 -12.32 0.64 -38.30
N ASP A 223 -13.59 0.54 -38.69
CA ASP A 223 -13.96 0.36 -40.10
C ASP A 223 -13.63 1.61 -40.91
N ARG A 224 -13.09 1.39 -42.10
CA ARG A 224 -12.73 2.43 -43.06
C ARG A 224 -13.51 2.22 -44.36
N GLY A 225 -14.37 3.19 -44.71
CA GLY A 225 -15.28 3.07 -45.86
C GLY A 225 -14.58 2.99 -47.22
N ASP A 226 -13.43 3.64 -47.35
CA ASP A 226 -12.52 3.60 -48.50
C ASP A 226 -11.39 2.56 -48.32
N GLY A 227 -11.53 1.64 -47.37
CA GLY A 227 -10.49 0.67 -47.02
C GLY A 227 -11.06 -0.71 -46.71
N ASN A 228 -10.83 -1.14 -45.47
CA ASN A 228 -11.24 -2.45 -44.97
C ASN A 228 -12.12 -2.30 -43.72
N SER A 229 -12.86 -3.36 -43.41
CA SER A 229 -13.75 -3.44 -42.26
C SER A 229 -13.61 -4.80 -41.58
N LEU A 230 -14.01 -4.90 -40.32
CA LEU A 230 -13.94 -6.13 -39.54
C LEU A 230 -15.33 -6.69 -39.26
N ILE A 231 -15.61 -7.88 -39.80
CA ILE A 231 -16.86 -8.60 -39.53
C ILE A 231 -16.66 -9.75 -38.56
N PHE A 232 -17.68 -10.00 -37.73
CA PHE A 232 -17.67 -11.10 -36.79
C PHE A 232 -18.11 -12.41 -37.45
N CYS A 233 -17.24 -13.41 -37.40
CA CYS A 233 -17.48 -14.74 -37.93
C CYS A 233 -17.46 -15.79 -36.81
N LYS A 234 -18.54 -16.56 -36.68
CA LYS A 234 -18.57 -17.73 -35.80
C LYS A 234 -17.90 -18.93 -36.50
N PRO A 235 -17.20 -19.81 -35.76
CA PRO A 235 -16.67 -21.03 -36.34
C PRO A 235 -17.83 -21.92 -36.81
N GLY A 236 -17.66 -22.57 -37.96
CA GLY A 236 -18.64 -23.55 -38.45
C GLY A 236 -18.84 -24.70 -37.46
N PHE A 237 -20.03 -25.31 -37.48
CA PHE A 237 -20.48 -26.31 -36.49
C PHE A 237 -19.44 -27.40 -36.17
N MET A 238 -18.85 -28.02 -37.20
CA MET A 238 -17.84 -29.09 -37.03
C MET A 238 -16.49 -28.62 -36.44
N LYS A 239 -16.18 -27.32 -36.51
CA LYS A 239 -14.90 -26.76 -36.04
C LYS A 239 -15.03 -26.01 -34.73
N LYS A 240 -16.25 -25.84 -34.20
CA LYS A 240 -16.55 -25.03 -33.01
C LYS A 240 -15.71 -25.45 -31.80
N GLU A 241 -15.72 -26.72 -31.42
CA GLU A 241 -14.96 -27.21 -30.25
C GLU A 241 -13.46 -27.11 -30.46
N LYS A 242 -12.98 -27.37 -31.67
CA LYS A 242 -11.55 -27.25 -31.99
C LYS A 242 -11.08 -25.80 -31.95
N PHE A 243 -11.92 -24.85 -32.39
CA PHE A 243 -11.64 -23.42 -32.31
C PHE A 243 -11.69 -22.93 -30.86
N LYS A 244 -12.70 -23.34 -30.09
CA LYS A 244 -12.80 -23.04 -28.65
C LYS A 244 -11.57 -23.54 -27.90
N ARG A 245 -11.15 -24.79 -28.14
CA ARG A 245 -9.90 -25.33 -27.58
C ARG A 245 -8.68 -24.52 -28.00
N ALA A 246 -8.62 -24.06 -29.25
CA ALA A 246 -7.50 -23.23 -29.72
C ALA A 246 -7.43 -21.86 -29.03
N VAL A 247 -8.58 -21.23 -28.72
CA VAL A 247 -8.64 -20.01 -27.89
C VAL A 247 -8.13 -20.30 -26.49
N LEU A 248 -8.66 -21.33 -25.83
CA LEU A 248 -8.33 -21.66 -24.44
C LEU A 248 -6.86 -22.09 -24.24
N THR A 249 -6.33 -22.84 -25.19
CA THR A 249 -4.93 -23.31 -25.15
C THR A 249 -3.96 -22.36 -25.86
N ARG A 250 -4.46 -21.20 -26.33
CA ARG A 250 -3.67 -20.17 -27.02
C ARG A 250 -2.88 -20.74 -28.20
N GLN A 251 -3.47 -21.71 -28.92
CA GLN A 251 -2.82 -22.41 -30.02
C GLN A 251 -2.98 -21.65 -31.34
N ALA A 252 -1.94 -21.72 -32.17
CA ALA A 252 -2.04 -21.28 -33.56
C ALA A 252 -2.96 -22.19 -34.36
N GLY A 253 -3.64 -21.60 -35.34
CA GLY A 253 -4.60 -22.29 -36.21
C GLY A 253 -5.84 -21.42 -36.43
N PHE A 254 -6.61 -21.69 -37.48
CA PHE A 254 -7.86 -20.98 -37.82
C PHE A 254 -7.76 -19.52 -38.27
N ALA A 255 -6.62 -18.85 -38.04
CA ALA A 255 -6.31 -17.56 -38.62
C ALA A 255 -6.68 -17.50 -40.12
N PRO A 256 -7.52 -16.53 -40.54
CA PRO A 256 -7.88 -16.37 -41.95
C PRO A 256 -6.62 -16.29 -42.82
N ARG A 257 -6.65 -16.93 -44.00
CA ARG A 257 -5.45 -17.14 -44.83
C ARG A 257 -4.76 -15.84 -45.22
N PHE A 258 -5.52 -14.76 -45.35
CA PHE A 258 -5.08 -13.48 -45.87
C PHE A 258 -5.45 -12.34 -44.92
N GLN A 259 -5.21 -12.49 -43.61
CA GLN A 259 -5.47 -11.44 -42.63
C GLN A 259 -4.15 -10.90 -42.09
N ILE A 260 -3.79 -9.72 -42.59
CA ILE A 260 -2.52 -9.05 -42.31
C ILE A 260 -2.84 -7.63 -41.91
N PHE A 261 -2.23 -7.21 -40.81
CA PHE A 261 -2.32 -5.85 -40.31
C PHE A 261 -0.93 -5.26 -40.28
N SER A 262 -0.84 -3.99 -40.66
CA SER A 262 0.36 -3.21 -40.49
C SER A 262 0.61 -2.93 -39.00
N VAL A 263 1.83 -2.52 -38.67
CA VAL A 263 2.19 -2.11 -37.32
C VAL A 263 1.27 -0.99 -36.81
N SER A 264 0.94 0.00 -37.66
CA SER A 264 0.03 1.08 -37.28
C SER A 264 -1.39 0.59 -37.02
N GLU A 265 -1.92 -0.32 -37.86
CA GLU A 265 -3.24 -0.91 -37.63
C GLU A 265 -3.29 -1.75 -36.34
N LEU A 266 -2.23 -2.51 -36.04
CA LEU A 266 -2.15 -3.28 -34.80
C LEU A 266 -2.05 -2.41 -33.56
N ALA A 267 -1.25 -1.33 -33.63
CA ALA A 267 -1.17 -0.32 -32.58
C ALA A 267 -2.52 0.35 -32.30
N THR A 268 -3.38 0.44 -33.32
CA THR A 268 -4.74 1.01 -33.19
C THR A 268 -5.69 0.04 -32.49
N LEU A 269 -5.51 -1.26 -32.74
CA LEU A 269 -6.32 -2.35 -32.19
C LEU A 269 -5.83 -2.84 -30.82
N TRP A 270 -4.58 -2.53 -30.45
CA TRP A 270 -3.98 -2.91 -29.19
C TRP A 270 -2.87 -1.92 -28.80
N HIS A 271 -3.02 -1.31 -27.63
CA HIS A 271 -2.02 -0.51 -26.93
C HIS A 271 -2.40 -0.45 -25.45
N LEU A 272 -1.46 -0.09 -24.58
CA LEU A 272 -1.78 0.17 -23.17
C LEU A 272 -2.51 1.50 -23.05
N PRO A 273 -3.65 1.55 -22.32
CA PRO A 273 -4.40 2.79 -22.13
C PRO A 273 -3.61 3.78 -21.28
N GLY A 274 -3.84 5.07 -21.50
CA GLY A 274 -3.22 6.17 -20.76
C GLY A 274 -4.24 7.17 -20.22
N VAL A 275 -3.77 8.40 -19.97
CA VAL A 275 -4.57 9.51 -19.41
C VAL A 275 -5.87 9.80 -20.19
N ASN A 276 -5.90 9.52 -21.49
CA ASN A 276 -7.04 9.77 -22.37
C ASN A 276 -8.20 8.77 -22.20
N VAL A 277 -7.97 7.63 -21.51
CA VAL A 277 -8.99 6.59 -21.31
C VAL A 277 -9.62 6.71 -19.93
N LYS A 278 -10.87 7.17 -19.86
CA LYS A 278 -11.60 7.42 -18.60
C LYS A 278 -12.36 6.20 -18.03
N ILE A 279 -11.86 4.99 -18.28
CA ILE A 279 -12.54 3.75 -17.87
C ILE A 279 -12.07 3.34 -16.46
N PRO A 280 -12.97 3.21 -15.48
CA PRO A 280 -12.58 3.11 -14.07
C PRO A 280 -12.02 1.75 -13.68
N ASN A 281 -12.38 0.68 -14.40
CA ASN A 281 -12.10 -0.70 -13.98
C ASN A 281 -10.96 -1.37 -14.77
N ILE A 282 -10.02 -0.59 -15.29
CA ILE A 282 -8.76 -1.12 -15.83
C ILE A 282 -7.81 -1.44 -14.67
N ALA A 283 -7.09 -2.55 -14.75
CA ALA A 283 -6.08 -2.95 -13.78
C ALA A 283 -4.80 -2.10 -13.94
N TRP A 284 -4.78 -0.94 -13.30
CA TRP A 284 -3.63 -0.03 -13.31
C TRP A 284 -2.50 -0.48 -12.36
N SER A 285 -1.25 -0.16 -12.68
CA SER A 285 -0.15 -0.25 -11.71
C SER A 285 -0.18 0.97 -10.78
N ARG A 286 0.35 0.81 -9.56
CA ARG A 286 0.63 1.97 -8.70
C ARG A 286 1.81 2.70 -9.32
N SER A 287 1.73 4.03 -9.43
CA SER A 287 2.89 4.82 -9.83
C SER A 287 4.01 4.61 -8.80
N VAL A 288 5.06 3.90 -9.20
CA VAL A 288 6.33 3.95 -8.47
C VAL A 288 6.96 5.26 -8.90
N LEU A 289 6.60 6.34 -8.20
CA LEU A 289 6.94 7.70 -8.62
C LEU A 289 8.45 8.00 -8.59
N THR A 290 9.26 7.14 -7.96
CA THR A 290 10.70 7.32 -7.90
C THR A 290 11.43 6.00 -7.74
N GLU A 291 12.60 5.89 -8.38
CA GLU A 291 13.57 4.85 -8.04
C GLU A 291 13.96 4.97 -6.56
N ALA A 292 14.23 3.83 -5.94
CA ALA A 292 14.79 3.83 -4.60
C ALA A 292 16.13 4.60 -4.58
N PRO A 293 16.39 5.42 -3.54
CA PRO A 293 17.57 6.28 -3.51
C PRO A 293 18.85 5.45 -3.56
N GLU A 294 19.90 5.97 -4.20
CA GLU A 294 21.15 5.24 -4.39
C GLU A 294 21.77 4.76 -3.07
N ASN A 295 21.56 5.50 -1.98
CA ASN A 295 22.09 5.20 -0.65
C ASN A 295 21.13 4.38 0.24
N LEU A 296 20.14 3.69 -0.35
CA LEU A 296 19.18 2.85 0.37
C LEU A 296 19.91 1.79 1.23
N PRO A 297 19.67 1.73 2.55
CA PRO A 297 20.29 0.71 3.41
C PRO A 297 19.73 -0.68 3.12
N VAL A 298 20.44 -1.45 2.28
CA VAL A 298 20.02 -2.80 1.84
C VAL A 298 20.84 -3.89 2.54
N ALA A 299 20.18 -4.98 2.95
CA ALA A 299 20.84 -6.03 3.73
C ALA A 299 21.93 -6.81 2.95
N ALA A 300 21.85 -6.86 1.62
CA ALA A 300 22.65 -7.77 0.79
C ALA A 300 24.17 -7.49 0.79
N ASN A 301 24.57 -6.23 0.97
CA ASN A 301 25.96 -5.78 0.82
C ASN A 301 26.61 -5.36 2.15
N LEU A 302 26.01 -5.73 3.29
CA LEU A 302 26.43 -5.27 4.60
C LEU A 302 27.02 -6.41 5.44
N THR A 303 28.04 -6.09 6.23
CA THR A 303 28.55 -7.01 7.27
C THR A 303 27.51 -7.17 8.38
N ASP A 304 27.63 -8.23 9.18
CA ASP A 304 26.68 -8.45 10.26
C ASP A 304 26.70 -7.32 11.31
N GLU A 305 27.87 -6.72 11.58
CA GLU A 305 27.97 -5.52 12.42
C GLU A 305 27.22 -4.31 11.85
N GLN A 306 27.24 -4.12 10.52
CA GLN A 306 26.51 -3.05 9.86
C GLN A 306 25.01 -3.32 9.87
N LYS A 307 24.58 -4.57 9.70
CA LYS A 307 23.17 -4.98 9.81
C LYS A 307 22.60 -4.73 11.20
N GLN A 308 23.42 -4.86 12.26
CA GLN A 308 23.01 -4.54 13.63
C GLN A 308 22.65 -3.05 13.81
N LYS A 309 23.18 -2.16 12.97
CA LYS A 309 22.97 -0.70 13.04
C LYS A 309 21.87 -0.17 12.10
N ILE A 310 21.12 -1.06 11.45
CA ILE A 310 20.03 -0.72 10.53
C ILE A 310 18.78 -1.47 10.96
N ASN A 311 17.66 -0.79 11.11
CA ASN A 311 16.38 -1.44 11.36
C ASN A 311 15.71 -1.81 10.04
N PHE A 312 15.58 -3.10 9.74
CA PHE A 312 14.99 -3.59 8.49
C PHE A 312 13.50 -3.83 8.67
N PHE A 313 12.66 -3.15 7.89
CA PHE A 313 11.21 -3.16 8.09
C PHE A 313 10.39 -3.41 6.82
N ALA A 314 11.00 -3.38 5.63
CA ALA A 314 10.29 -3.49 4.36
C ALA A 314 11.13 -4.11 3.23
N ARG A 315 10.46 -4.38 2.10
CA ARG A 315 11.05 -4.87 0.86
C ARG A 315 10.73 -3.93 -0.29
N THR A 316 11.70 -3.70 -1.16
CA THR A 316 11.51 -2.91 -2.39
C THR A 316 12.32 -3.53 -3.52
N GLU A 317 11.93 -3.23 -4.75
CA GLU A 317 12.82 -3.40 -5.89
C GLU A 317 13.90 -2.32 -5.85
N TYR A 318 15.17 -2.74 -5.89
CA TYR A 318 16.33 -1.86 -5.96
C TYR A 318 17.38 -2.53 -6.83
N LYS A 319 17.82 -1.83 -7.89
CA LYS A 319 18.74 -2.38 -8.90
C LYS A 319 18.25 -3.71 -9.49
N ASN A 320 16.96 -3.77 -9.88
CA ASN A 320 16.27 -4.91 -10.50
C ASN A 320 16.25 -6.19 -9.66
N ARG A 321 16.32 -6.05 -8.33
CA ARG A 321 16.23 -7.16 -7.39
C ARG A 321 15.35 -6.76 -6.22
N MET A 322 14.52 -7.69 -5.78
CA MET A 322 13.77 -7.52 -4.53
C MET A 322 14.74 -7.65 -3.35
N VAL A 323 14.88 -6.58 -2.58
CA VAL A 323 15.79 -6.53 -1.42
C VAL A 323 15.05 -6.08 -0.16
N ASN A 324 15.51 -6.58 0.99
CA ASN A 324 15.12 -6.03 2.29
C ASN A 324 15.87 -4.71 2.50
N PHE A 325 15.15 -3.67 2.88
CA PHE A 325 15.72 -2.37 3.21
C PHE A 325 15.26 -1.89 4.58
N GLY A 326 15.96 -0.89 5.10
CA GLY A 326 15.74 -0.38 6.43
C GLY A 326 16.15 1.06 6.61
N ILE A 327 16.09 1.52 7.86
CA ILE A 327 16.54 2.83 8.29
C ILE A 327 17.70 2.69 9.27
N LYS A 328 18.76 3.45 9.04
CA LYS A 328 19.95 3.48 9.90
C LYS A 328 19.60 4.07 11.27
N GLU A 329 20.27 3.60 12.33
CA GLU A 329 20.04 4.05 13.70
C GLU A 329 20.17 5.56 13.88
N LYS A 330 21.18 6.20 13.28
CA LYS A 330 21.42 7.65 13.39
C LYS A 330 20.23 8.47 12.89
N GLU A 331 19.59 8.02 11.82
CA GLU A 331 18.41 8.61 11.21
C GLU A 331 17.17 8.33 12.06
N ARG A 332 17.04 7.13 12.65
CA ARG A 332 15.95 6.80 13.58
C ARG A 332 15.94 7.69 14.82
N ARG A 333 17.09 8.21 15.27
CA ARG A 333 17.16 9.19 16.38
C ARG A 333 16.47 10.52 16.08
N ARG A 334 15.93 10.72 14.88
CA ARG A 334 15.11 11.88 14.51
C ARG A 334 13.60 11.60 14.59
N HIS A 335 13.24 10.44 15.14
CA HIS A 335 11.87 9.91 15.19
C HIS A 335 11.31 9.59 13.80
N ILE A 336 10.24 8.80 13.77
CA ILE A 336 9.53 8.42 12.55
C ILE A 336 8.06 8.72 12.75
N TYR A 337 7.47 9.44 11.80
CA TYR A 337 6.04 9.70 11.77
C TYR A 337 5.41 8.95 10.59
N ALA A 338 4.52 8.00 10.89
CA ALA A 338 3.86 7.16 9.90
C ALA A 338 2.41 7.60 9.70
N ILE A 339 2.07 8.08 8.50
CA ILE A 339 0.73 8.54 8.13
C ILE A 339 0.09 7.54 7.17
N GLY A 340 -1.17 7.17 7.43
CA GLY A 340 -1.92 6.23 6.59
C GLY A 340 -3.34 6.03 7.11
N LYS A 341 -4.28 5.82 6.19
CA LYS A 341 -5.67 5.45 6.53
C LYS A 341 -5.70 4.07 7.20
N THR A 342 -6.79 3.75 7.89
CA THR A 342 -7.00 2.41 8.43
C THR A 342 -6.86 1.35 7.31
N GLY A 343 -6.16 0.25 7.60
CA GLY A 343 -5.93 -0.83 6.63
C GLY A 343 -4.79 -0.60 5.62
N THR A 344 -4.05 0.51 5.68
CA THR A 344 -2.91 0.74 4.77
C THR A 344 -1.60 0.07 5.21
N GLY A 345 -1.58 -0.61 6.36
CA GLY A 345 -0.42 -1.34 6.88
C GLY A 345 0.46 -0.59 7.87
N LYS A 346 -0.03 0.48 8.53
CA LYS A 346 0.74 1.21 9.58
C LYS A 346 1.19 0.30 10.72
N SER A 347 0.28 -0.46 11.32
CA SER A 347 0.62 -1.35 12.43
C SER A 347 1.55 -2.49 11.98
N THR A 348 1.45 -2.95 10.73
CA THR A 348 2.40 -3.90 10.13
C THR A 348 3.81 -3.31 10.00
N LEU A 349 3.92 -2.04 9.61
CA LEU A 349 5.20 -1.32 9.58
C LEU A 349 5.82 -1.24 10.98
N ILE A 350 5.05 -0.80 11.99
CA ILE A 350 5.50 -0.72 13.39
C ILE A 350 5.93 -2.09 13.91
N ALA A 351 5.13 -3.13 13.66
CA ALA A 351 5.43 -4.50 14.06
C ALA A 351 6.76 -4.98 13.48
N ASN A 352 6.98 -4.82 12.17
CA ASN A 352 8.24 -5.23 11.53
C ASN A 352 9.46 -4.51 12.14
N MET A 353 9.32 -3.21 12.42
CA MET A 353 10.39 -2.45 13.07
C MET A 353 10.69 -2.96 14.48
N ALA A 354 9.67 -3.16 15.31
CA ALA A 354 9.82 -3.64 16.67
C ALA A 354 10.36 -5.07 16.72
N ILE A 355 9.93 -5.96 15.82
CA ILE A 355 10.43 -7.33 15.69
C ILE A 355 11.92 -7.36 15.34
N ASP A 356 12.36 -6.50 14.43
CA ASP A 356 13.78 -6.39 14.07
C ASP A 356 14.62 -5.91 15.26
N ASP A 357 14.10 -4.97 16.06
CA ASP A 357 14.74 -4.50 17.29
C ASP A 357 14.78 -5.58 18.40
N LEU A 358 13.71 -6.37 18.54
CA LEU A 358 13.67 -7.52 19.45
C LEU A 358 14.80 -8.52 19.14
N LYS A 359 14.98 -8.85 17.85
CA LYS A 359 16.03 -9.77 17.36
C LYS A 359 17.44 -9.23 17.61
N LYS A 360 17.60 -7.90 17.60
CA LYS A 360 18.89 -7.21 17.77
C LYS A 360 19.19 -6.82 19.22
N LYS A 361 18.46 -7.38 20.18
CA LYS A 361 18.63 -7.12 21.62
C LYS A 361 18.52 -5.64 21.99
N LYS A 362 17.71 -4.87 21.24
CA LYS A 362 17.43 -3.47 21.55
C LYS A 362 16.35 -3.37 22.63
N GLY A 363 16.44 -2.32 23.45
CA GLY A 363 15.39 -1.97 24.41
C GLY A 363 14.27 -1.21 23.71
N LEU A 364 13.02 -1.57 24.00
CA LEU A 364 11.87 -0.92 23.38
C LEU A 364 10.64 -0.94 24.28
N ALA A 365 9.76 0.03 24.05
CA ALA A 365 8.41 0.08 24.57
C ALA A 365 7.40 0.12 23.41
N VAL A 366 6.29 -0.61 23.54
CA VAL A 366 5.16 -0.55 22.61
C VAL A 366 3.89 -0.21 23.37
N ILE A 367 3.17 0.79 22.89
CA ILE A 367 1.87 1.22 23.42
C ILE A 367 0.84 1.06 22.30
N ASP A 368 -0.18 0.22 22.55
CA ASP A 368 -1.22 -0.09 21.57
C ASP A 368 -2.62 0.09 22.19
N PRO A 369 -3.47 1.00 21.67
CA PRO A 369 -4.84 1.18 22.12
C PRO A 369 -5.82 0.08 21.66
N HIS A 370 -5.45 -0.78 20.72
CA HIS A 370 -6.34 -1.81 20.18
C HIS A 370 -5.99 -3.20 20.73
N GLY A 371 -4.70 -3.49 20.87
CA GLY A 371 -4.15 -4.73 21.41
C GLY A 371 -3.60 -5.67 20.33
N ASP A 372 -4.01 -5.50 19.08
CA ASP A 372 -3.59 -6.35 17.95
C ASP A 372 -2.07 -6.30 17.72
N LEU A 373 -1.44 -5.13 17.84
CA LEU A 373 0.01 -5.00 17.71
C LEU A 373 0.73 -5.72 18.86
N CYS A 374 0.20 -5.65 20.08
CA CYS A 374 0.76 -6.37 21.22
C CYS A 374 0.73 -7.89 20.98
N GLU A 375 -0.41 -8.45 20.56
CA GLU A 375 -0.57 -9.89 20.28
C GLU A 375 0.38 -10.36 19.16
N ILE A 376 0.54 -9.54 18.10
CA ILE A 376 1.52 -9.83 17.05
C ILE A 376 2.92 -9.92 17.67
N LEU A 377 3.35 -8.93 18.45
CA LEU A 377 4.70 -8.89 19.00
C LEU A 377 5.00 -10.05 19.95
N LEU A 378 4.05 -10.47 20.78
CA LEU A 378 4.20 -11.61 21.69
C LEU A 378 4.62 -12.88 20.93
N ASN A 379 4.06 -13.11 19.74
CA ASN A 379 4.40 -14.26 18.89
C ASN A 379 5.82 -14.20 18.28
N TYR A 380 6.47 -13.03 18.32
CA TYR A 380 7.82 -12.82 17.76
C TYR A 380 8.89 -12.57 18.81
N ILE A 381 8.58 -12.67 20.11
CA ILE A 381 9.58 -12.56 21.18
C ILE A 381 10.58 -13.73 21.05
N PRO A 382 11.88 -13.46 20.85
CA PRO A 382 12.89 -14.51 20.81
C PRO A 382 12.99 -15.21 22.17
N SER A 383 13.26 -16.51 22.18
CA SER A 383 13.39 -17.31 23.42
C SER A 383 14.38 -16.71 24.43
N HIS A 384 15.48 -16.13 23.94
CA HIS A 384 16.51 -15.50 24.77
C HIS A 384 16.14 -14.13 25.35
N ARG A 385 14.98 -13.56 24.99
CA ARG A 385 14.46 -12.27 25.49
C ARG A 385 13.22 -12.42 26.36
N ILE A 386 12.65 -13.64 26.51
CA ILE A 386 11.38 -13.84 27.25
C ILE A 386 11.44 -13.22 28.65
N ASN A 387 12.53 -13.45 29.39
CA ASN A 387 12.72 -12.92 30.74
C ASN A 387 13.00 -11.41 30.79
N ASP A 388 13.22 -10.77 29.64
CA ASP A 388 13.41 -9.33 29.52
C ASP A 388 12.10 -8.57 29.24
N VAL A 389 10.98 -9.30 29.06
CA VAL A 389 9.70 -8.71 28.64
C VAL A 389 8.80 -8.45 29.83
N ALA A 390 8.38 -7.20 29.98
CA ALA A 390 7.26 -6.80 30.83
C ALA A 390 6.03 -6.57 29.96
N TYR A 391 5.01 -7.40 30.12
CA TYR A 391 3.71 -7.25 29.48
C TYR A 391 2.71 -6.66 30.48
N LEU A 392 2.13 -5.52 30.16
CA LEU A 392 1.18 -4.80 31.00
C LEU A 392 -0.18 -4.73 30.30
N ASP A 393 -1.18 -5.41 30.87
CA ASP A 393 -2.58 -5.32 30.45
C ASP A 393 -3.44 -4.91 31.67
N PRO A 394 -3.99 -3.69 31.69
CA PRO A 394 -4.90 -3.23 32.75
C PRO A 394 -6.16 -4.08 32.93
N ALA A 395 -6.54 -4.86 31.92
CA ALA A 395 -7.68 -5.78 31.98
C ALA A 395 -7.31 -7.16 32.55
N ASP A 396 -6.01 -7.48 32.69
CA ASP A 396 -5.55 -8.73 33.31
C ASP A 396 -5.80 -8.71 34.83
N LYS A 397 -6.61 -9.66 35.28
CA LYS A 397 -6.98 -9.83 36.69
C LYS A 397 -6.04 -10.74 37.46
N GLU A 398 -5.33 -11.63 36.76
CA GLU A 398 -4.41 -12.61 37.34
C GLU A 398 -3.06 -11.97 37.65
N HIS A 399 -2.60 -11.07 36.77
CA HIS A 399 -1.33 -10.36 36.92
C HIS A 399 -1.52 -8.84 36.95
N PRO A 400 -2.20 -8.29 37.99
CA PRO A 400 -2.41 -6.87 38.09
C PRO A 400 -1.08 -6.13 38.36
N PHE A 401 -0.94 -4.93 37.79
CA PHE A 401 0.20 -4.05 38.04
C PHE A 401 -0.25 -2.72 38.65
N SER A 402 0.70 -2.02 39.27
CA SER A 402 0.56 -0.66 39.76
C SER A 402 1.52 0.29 39.05
N LEU A 403 1.06 1.52 38.83
CA LEU A 403 1.86 2.60 38.28
C LEU A 403 1.50 3.89 39.01
N ASN A 404 2.42 4.36 39.85
CA ASN A 404 2.25 5.63 40.55
C ASN A 404 2.97 6.74 39.81
N VAL A 405 2.21 7.71 39.27
CA VAL A 405 2.82 8.85 38.60
C VAL A 405 3.63 9.74 39.57
N PHE A 406 3.26 9.80 40.85
CA PHE A 406 3.98 10.56 41.87
C PHE A 406 5.26 9.88 42.37
N GLU A 407 5.48 8.61 42.06
CA GLU A 407 6.71 7.92 42.48
C GLU A 407 7.89 8.38 41.64
N VAL A 408 8.67 9.32 42.17
CA VAL A 408 9.92 9.80 41.58
C VAL A 408 11.06 9.66 42.58
N ASP A 409 12.27 9.40 42.09
CA ASP A 409 13.46 9.29 42.94
C ASP A 409 13.99 10.68 43.35
N ASP A 410 13.77 11.69 42.51
CA ASP A 410 14.18 13.07 42.75
C ASP A 410 12.96 13.98 42.99
N PRO A 411 12.81 14.54 44.21
CA PRO A 411 11.72 15.47 44.54
C PRO A 411 11.67 16.73 43.68
N THR A 412 12.78 17.15 43.05
CA THR A 412 12.79 18.32 42.16
C THR A 412 11.92 18.12 40.91
N GLN A 413 11.56 16.88 40.60
CA GLN A 413 10.70 16.52 39.47
C GLN A 413 9.21 16.68 39.76
N ALA A 414 8.84 17.04 40.99
CA ALA A 414 7.44 17.23 41.38
C ALA A 414 6.68 18.17 40.43
N GLU A 415 7.33 19.24 39.95
CA GLU A 415 6.72 20.17 38.99
C GLU A 415 6.46 19.53 37.62
N LEU A 416 7.43 18.77 37.11
CA LEU A 416 7.28 18.06 35.84
C LEU A 416 6.17 17.01 35.91
N VAL A 417 6.10 16.28 37.03
CA VAL A 417 5.04 15.30 37.31
C VAL A 417 3.67 15.99 37.33
N ALA A 418 3.52 17.06 38.14
CA ALA A 418 2.27 17.78 38.27
C ALA A 418 1.83 18.39 36.92
N SER A 419 2.75 19.03 36.20
CA SER A 419 2.50 19.61 34.87
C SER A 419 2.10 18.55 33.84
N GLY A 420 2.77 17.39 33.86
CA GLY A 420 2.41 16.23 33.05
C GLY A 420 0.97 15.80 33.30
N ILE A 421 0.60 15.55 34.55
CA ILE A 421 -0.77 15.17 34.93
C ILE A 421 -1.79 16.24 34.51
N VAL A 422 -1.52 17.52 34.80
CA VAL A 422 -2.40 18.63 34.38
C VAL A 422 -2.62 18.61 32.87
N SER A 423 -1.58 18.39 32.08
CA SER A 423 -1.69 18.33 30.61
C SER A 423 -2.56 17.16 30.13
N ILE A 424 -2.56 16.04 30.85
CA ILE A 424 -3.40 14.88 30.56
C ILE A 424 -4.87 15.24 30.82
N PHE A 425 -5.19 15.78 32.00
CA PHE A 425 -6.55 16.18 32.34
C PHE A 425 -7.06 17.32 31.45
N TYR A 426 -6.19 18.28 31.09
CA TYR A 426 -6.53 19.34 30.15
C TYR A 426 -6.93 18.79 28.78
N LYS A 427 -6.17 17.81 28.26
CA LYS A 427 -6.50 17.17 26.98
C LYS A 427 -7.87 16.48 27.03
N LEU A 428 -8.11 15.66 28.05
CA LEU A 428 -9.33 14.87 28.18
C LEU A 428 -10.57 15.77 28.38
N TYR A 429 -10.41 16.94 29.00
CA TYR A 429 -11.55 17.79 29.38
C TYR A 429 -11.46 19.25 28.94
N SER A 430 -10.74 19.53 27.84
CA SER A 430 -10.49 20.88 27.34
C SER A 430 -11.75 21.76 27.22
N GLN A 431 -12.89 21.17 26.85
CA GLN A 431 -14.18 21.85 26.70
C GLN A 431 -14.81 22.33 28.02
N SER A 432 -14.37 21.79 29.16
CA SER A 432 -14.88 22.15 30.50
C SER A 432 -13.75 22.50 31.47
N TRP A 433 -12.69 23.11 30.95
CA TRP A 433 -11.51 23.53 31.69
C TRP A 433 -11.55 25.02 32.03
N GLY A 434 -11.31 25.35 33.29
CA GLY A 434 -11.33 26.74 33.76
C GLY A 434 -10.06 27.12 34.53
N PRO A 435 -9.68 28.41 34.56
CA PRO A 435 -8.47 28.86 35.27
C PRO A 435 -8.44 28.48 36.74
N ARG A 436 -9.59 28.54 37.43
CA ARG A 436 -9.72 28.15 38.85
C ARG A 436 -9.50 26.66 39.05
N LEU A 437 -10.07 25.84 38.18
CA LEU A 437 -9.88 24.39 38.20
C LEU A 437 -8.40 24.06 38.07
N GLU A 438 -7.74 24.67 37.09
CA GLU A 438 -6.31 24.46 36.87
C GLU A 438 -5.47 24.89 38.07
N HIS A 439 -5.72 26.07 38.63
CA HIS A 439 -4.99 26.59 39.78
C HIS A 439 -5.10 25.65 40.99
N ILE A 440 -6.31 25.23 41.36
CA ILE A 440 -6.52 24.32 42.50
C ILE A 440 -5.92 22.95 42.21
N LEU A 441 -6.15 22.40 41.01
CA LEU A 441 -5.64 21.07 40.65
C LEU A 441 -4.11 21.05 40.61
N ARG A 442 -3.47 22.06 40.01
CA ARG A 442 -2.01 22.17 39.93
C ARG A 442 -1.37 22.21 41.32
N ASN A 443 -1.85 23.09 42.20
CA ASN A 443 -1.35 23.17 43.58
C ASN A 443 -1.60 21.87 44.36
N THR A 444 -2.73 21.20 44.11
CA THR A 444 -3.03 19.89 44.70
C THR A 444 -2.05 18.82 44.22
N LEU A 445 -1.79 18.73 42.92
CA LEU A 445 -0.87 17.74 42.35
C LEU A 445 0.58 18.01 42.78
N LEU A 446 1.01 19.28 42.85
CA LEU A 446 2.32 19.66 43.36
C LEU A 446 2.49 19.25 44.83
N THR A 447 1.48 19.54 45.65
CA THR A 447 1.45 19.13 47.07
C THR A 447 1.61 17.63 47.21
N LEU A 448 0.82 16.84 46.46
CA LEU A 448 0.89 15.39 46.52
C LEU A 448 2.19 14.81 45.95
N ALA A 449 2.76 15.42 44.91
CA ALA A 449 4.04 15.01 44.35
C ALA A 449 5.21 15.19 45.35
N GLN A 450 5.10 16.16 46.27
CA GLN A 450 6.07 16.37 47.35
C GLN A 450 5.74 15.55 48.62
N THR A 451 4.55 14.95 48.69
CA THR A 451 4.08 14.22 49.87
C THR A 451 4.42 12.73 49.73
N PRO A 452 5.22 12.15 50.64
CA PRO A 452 5.62 10.74 50.56
C PRO A 452 4.43 9.79 50.48
N ASN A 453 4.57 8.75 49.67
CA ASN A 453 3.56 7.69 49.48
C ASN A 453 2.19 8.16 48.97
N SER A 454 2.11 9.33 48.35
CA SER A 454 0.86 9.82 47.76
C SER A 454 0.53 9.14 46.44
N THR A 455 -0.75 9.12 46.11
CA THR A 455 -1.33 8.51 44.91
C THR A 455 -2.34 9.46 44.27
N LEU A 456 -2.72 9.20 43.01
CA LEU A 456 -3.71 10.04 42.31
C LEU A 456 -5.09 10.01 42.98
N ILE A 457 -5.38 8.97 43.77
CA ILE A 457 -6.59 8.87 44.59
C ILE A 457 -6.62 9.94 45.68
N ASP A 458 -5.46 10.35 46.20
CA ASP A 458 -5.37 11.29 47.32
C ASP A 458 -5.74 12.72 46.93
N VAL A 459 -5.87 13.02 45.62
CA VAL A 459 -6.42 14.29 45.11
C VAL A 459 -7.84 14.53 45.65
N ILE A 460 -8.68 13.50 45.66
CA ILE A 460 -10.04 13.60 46.21
C ILE A 460 -9.97 13.81 47.72
N LYS A 461 -9.10 13.06 48.42
CA LYS A 461 -8.98 13.09 49.87
C LYS A 461 -8.49 14.45 50.38
N ILE A 462 -7.47 15.04 49.78
CA ILE A 462 -6.92 16.33 50.21
C ILE A 462 -7.92 17.47 49.98
N LEU A 463 -8.73 17.40 48.93
CA LEU A 463 -9.76 18.42 48.65
C LEU A 463 -10.99 18.29 49.55
N THR A 464 -11.37 17.10 50.01
CA THR A 464 -12.62 16.85 50.76
C THR A 464 -12.42 16.62 52.26
N ASN A 465 -11.31 16.00 52.68
CA ASN A 465 -11.05 15.64 54.07
C ASN A 465 -10.12 16.66 54.75
N LYS A 466 -10.68 17.48 55.65
CA LYS A 466 -9.94 18.52 56.38
C LYS A 466 -8.82 17.96 57.27
N ASN A 467 -9.01 16.79 57.89
CA ASN A 467 -8.01 16.17 58.76
C ASN A 467 -6.82 15.67 57.96
N PHE A 468 -7.09 14.98 56.84
CA PHE A 468 -6.04 14.52 55.93
C PHE A 468 -5.27 15.71 55.34
N ARG A 469 -5.97 16.76 54.89
CA ARG A 469 -5.33 17.98 54.41
C ARG A 469 -4.44 18.63 55.48
N GLY A 470 -4.92 18.77 56.71
CA GLY A 470 -4.12 19.31 57.81
C GLY A 470 -2.85 18.51 58.04
N TRP A 471 -2.94 17.18 58.01
CA TRP A 471 -1.78 16.29 58.13
C TRP A 471 -0.76 16.48 57.00
N VAL A 472 -1.21 16.61 55.75
CA VAL A 472 -0.33 16.88 54.60
C VAL A 472 0.32 18.26 54.69
N VAL A 473 -0.46 19.30 55.01
CA VAL A 473 0.00 20.69 55.03
C VAL A 473 1.09 20.92 56.07
N VAL A 474 1.03 20.25 57.22
CA VAL A 474 2.08 20.33 58.27
C VAL A 474 3.43 19.77 57.80
N GLN A 475 3.44 18.90 56.77
CA GLN A 475 4.66 18.31 56.22
C GLN A 475 5.28 19.13 55.08
N LEU A 476 4.58 20.15 54.59
CA LEU A 476 5.05 20.97 53.48
C LEU A 476 6.20 21.87 53.91
N ARG A 477 7.20 21.96 53.03
CA ARG A 477 8.35 22.88 53.17
C ARG A 477 8.27 24.07 52.22
N ASP A 478 7.47 23.97 51.17
CA ASP A 478 7.27 25.02 50.17
C ASP A 478 6.33 26.11 50.71
N GLU A 479 6.85 27.32 50.91
CA GLU A 479 6.10 28.47 51.41
C GLU A 479 4.93 28.86 50.50
N THR A 480 5.06 28.67 49.18
CA THR A 480 4.01 29.00 48.21
C THR A 480 2.83 28.05 48.36
N LEU A 481 3.10 26.75 48.48
CA LEU A 481 2.04 25.75 48.72
C LEU A 481 1.42 25.91 50.10
N LEU A 482 2.22 26.23 51.13
CA LEU A 482 1.71 26.51 52.47
C LEU A 482 0.75 27.71 52.45
N ASN A 483 1.13 28.80 51.76
CA ASN A 483 0.29 29.97 51.59
C ASN A 483 -1.01 29.66 50.82
N PHE A 484 -0.93 28.88 49.75
CA PHE A 484 -2.12 28.43 49.01
C PHE A 484 -3.11 27.71 49.95
N TRP A 485 -2.64 26.73 50.73
CA TRP A 485 -3.55 25.96 51.59
C TRP A 485 -4.11 26.77 52.75
N THR A 486 -3.29 27.61 53.39
CA THR A 486 -3.65 28.33 54.63
C THR A 486 -4.36 29.66 54.37
N ASN A 487 -3.93 30.42 53.36
CA ASN A 487 -4.41 31.77 53.11
C ASN A 487 -5.37 31.88 51.93
N GLU A 488 -5.34 30.94 50.98
CA GLU A 488 -6.25 30.95 49.84
C GLU A 488 -7.38 29.92 50.02
N PHE A 489 -7.06 28.64 50.00
CA PHE A 489 -8.03 27.54 49.99
C PHE A 489 -8.84 27.44 51.29
N GLN A 490 -8.19 27.58 52.46
CA GLN A 490 -8.87 27.52 53.76
C GLN A 490 -9.76 28.75 54.02
N LYS A 491 -9.43 29.92 53.47
CA LYS A 491 -10.25 31.15 53.64
C LYS A 491 -11.47 31.20 52.73
N MET A 492 -11.57 30.35 51.71
CA MET A 492 -12.77 30.24 50.89
C MET A 492 -13.99 29.86 51.76
N PRO A 493 -15.16 30.54 51.60
CA PRO A 493 -16.41 30.10 52.21
C PRO A 493 -16.76 28.67 51.79
N ASP A 494 -17.37 27.87 52.69
CA ASP A 494 -17.58 26.43 52.45
C ASP A 494 -18.36 26.15 51.16
N ASN A 495 -19.50 26.83 50.93
CA ASN A 495 -20.30 26.67 49.70
C ASN A 495 -19.48 26.99 48.44
N PHE A 496 -18.67 28.05 48.48
CA PHE A 496 -17.83 28.45 47.36
C PHE A 496 -16.68 27.47 47.12
N ARG A 497 -16.11 26.91 48.20
CA ARG A 497 -15.06 25.90 48.12
C ARG A 497 -15.59 24.61 47.49
N GLU A 498 -16.78 24.17 47.89
CA GLU A 498 -17.45 23.00 47.30
C GLU A 498 -17.72 23.17 45.80
N GLU A 499 -18.24 24.33 45.40
CA GLU A 499 -18.43 24.69 43.99
C GLU A 499 -17.10 24.69 43.22
N ALA A 500 -16.04 25.24 43.81
CA ALA A 500 -14.72 25.33 43.19
C ALA A 500 -14.04 23.98 42.99
N ILE A 501 -14.20 23.03 43.92
CA ILE A 501 -13.59 21.69 43.81
C ILE A 501 -14.44 20.68 43.03
N SER A 502 -15.76 20.89 42.95
CA SER A 502 -16.69 19.95 42.28
C SER A 502 -16.26 19.55 40.86
N PRO A 503 -15.81 20.48 39.98
CA PRO A 503 -15.30 20.11 38.66
C PRO A 503 -14.07 19.18 38.69
N ILE A 504 -13.19 19.34 39.69
CA ILE A 504 -12.00 18.50 39.87
C ILE A 504 -12.42 17.11 40.37
N LEU A 505 -13.32 17.07 41.36
CA LEU A 505 -13.84 15.82 41.91
C LEU A 505 -14.56 14.99 40.85
N ASN A 506 -15.33 15.62 39.96
CA ASN A 506 -16.02 14.92 38.88
C ASN A 506 -15.03 14.29 37.89
N LYS A 507 -14.00 15.04 37.47
CA LYS A 507 -12.99 14.58 36.50
C LYS A 507 -12.09 13.49 37.07
N VAL A 508 -11.50 13.72 38.25
CA VAL A 508 -10.62 12.74 38.91
C VAL A 508 -11.44 11.54 39.39
N GLY A 509 -12.65 11.79 39.91
CA GLY A 509 -13.57 10.78 40.41
C GLY A 509 -14.00 9.78 39.34
N GLN A 510 -14.18 10.21 38.08
CA GLN A 510 -14.48 9.31 36.96
C GLN A 510 -13.46 8.16 36.87
N PHE A 511 -12.18 8.45 37.00
CA PHE A 511 -11.12 7.43 36.94
C PHE A 511 -11.00 6.61 38.22
N VAL A 512 -11.09 7.26 39.38
CA VAL A 512 -10.99 6.58 40.69
C VAL A 512 -12.17 5.63 40.92
N SER A 513 -13.33 5.91 40.32
CA SER A 513 -14.52 5.07 40.42
C SER A 513 -14.36 3.70 39.73
N SER A 514 -13.52 3.61 38.69
CA SER A 514 -13.22 2.36 38.00
C SER A 514 -12.33 1.46 38.86
N PRO A 515 -12.78 0.25 39.27
CA PRO A 515 -11.98 -0.65 40.09
C PRO A 515 -10.67 -1.07 39.42
N LEU A 516 -10.65 -1.17 38.08
CA LEU A 516 -9.46 -1.51 37.30
C LEU A 516 -8.41 -0.40 37.41
N ILE A 517 -8.81 0.84 37.12
CA ILE A 517 -7.92 1.99 37.18
C ILE A 517 -7.44 2.25 38.60
N ARG A 518 -8.36 2.20 39.58
CA ARG A 518 -8.05 2.39 41.00
C ARG A 518 -6.97 1.42 41.51
N ARG A 519 -6.94 0.17 41.02
CA ARG A 519 -5.89 -0.80 41.37
C ARG A 519 -4.52 -0.40 40.85
N ILE A 520 -4.47 0.23 39.67
CA ILE A 520 -3.23 0.64 39.01
C ILE A 520 -2.67 1.91 39.66
N ILE A 521 -3.50 2.94 39.84
CA ILE A 521 -3.06 4.27 40.32
C ILE A 521 -3.06 4.42 41.84
N GLY A 522 -3.64 3.45 42.56
CA GLY A 522 -3.93 3.57 43.99
C GLY A 522 -2.87 3.03 44.94
N ARG A 523 -1.73 2.55 44.41
CA ARG A 523 -0.62 2.06 45.24
C ARG A 523 0.52 3.07 45.23
N PRO A 524 1.16 3.36 46.38
CA PRO A 524 2.30 4.27 46.46
C PRO A 524 3.51 3.84 45.62
N LYS A 525 3.68 2.53 45.42
CA LYS A 525 4.80 1.93 44.70
C LYS A 525 4.34 1.29 43.39
N SER A 526 5.08 1.55 42.32
CA SER A 526 4.90 0.99 41.00
C SER A 526 5.47 -0.42 40.95
N THR A 527 4.83 -1.29 40.19
CA THR A 527 5.30 -2.68 39.99
C THR A 527 6.52 -2.73 39.06
N ILE A 528 6.63 -1.74 38.16
CA ILE A 528 7.69 -1.65 37.17
C ILE A 528 8.58 -0.43 37.42
N ASN A 529 9.89 -0.60 37.23
CA ASN A 529 10.86 0.50 37.19
C ASN A 529 11.25 0.78 35.72
N LEU A 530 10.73 1.88 35.17
CA LEU A 530 10.93 2.25 33.78
C LEU A 530 12.35 2.70 33.47
N GLU A 531 13.02 3.35 34.40
CA GLU A 531 14.42 3.73 34.24
C GLU A 531 15.31 2.49 34.11
N LYS A 532 15.08 1.47 34.95
CA LYS A 532 15.76 0.18 34.86
C LYS A 532 15.47 -0.53 33.53
N ILE A 533 14.19 -0.59 33.12
CA ILE A 533 13.79 -1.18 31.82
C ILE A 533 14.55 -0.51 30.67
N MET A 534 14.58 0.82 30.68
CA MET A 534 15.24 1.62 29.66
C MET A 534 16.76 1.39 29.66
N ASN A 535 17.42 1.45 30.82
CA ASN A 535 18.88 1.37 30.93
C ASN A 535 19.42 -0.05 30.74
N GLU A 536 18.66 -1.08 31.11
CA GLU A 536 19.04 -2.48 30.88
C GLU A 536 18.73 -2.95 29.45
N GLY A 537 17.92 -2.20 28.68
CA GLY A 537 17.53 -2.59 27.32
C GLY A 537 16.44 -3.66 27.28
N LYS A 538 15.52 -3.62 28.26
CA LYS A 538 14.37 -4.54 28.35
C LYS A 538 13.26 -4.18 27.38
N VAL A 539 12.25 -5.04 27.31
CA VAL A 539 11.08 -4.88 26.46
C VAL A 539 9.87 -4.56 27.32
N LEU A 540 9.14 -3.51 26.98
CA LEU A 540 7.88 -3.16 27.61
C LEU A 540 6.77 -3.22 26.56
N ILE A 541 5.75 -4.03 26.78
CA ILE A 541 4.58 -4.14 25.91
C ILE A 541 3.37 -3.76 26.73
N ILE A 542 2.63 -2.75 26.27
CA ILE A 542 1.50 -2.18 27.01
C ILE A 542 0.27 -2.26 26.12
N ASN A 543 -0.64 -3.14 26.51
CA ASN A 543 -1.92 -3.33 25.85
C ASN A 543 -2.96 -2.44 26.54
N LEU A 544 -3.44 -1.41 25.84
CA LEU A 544 -4.45 -0.46 26.31
C LEU A 544 -5.77 -0.63 25.57
N SER A 545 -6.14 -1.88 25.23
CA SER A 545 -7.35 -2.20 24.46
C SER A 545 -8.57 -1.39 24.91
N GLN A 546 -8.94 -0.39 24.10
CA GLN A 546 -10.03 0.54 24.39
C GLN A 546 -11.37 -0.19 24.51
N GLY A 547 -11.54 -1.29 23.79
CA GLY A 547 -12.74 -2.14 23.90
C GLY A 547 -12.91 -2.77 25.29
N ARG A 548 -11.82 -2.95 26.05
CA ARG A 548 -11.86 -3.50 27.42
C ARG A 548 -11.86 -2.40 28.49
N LEU A 549 -11.14 -1.30 28.23
CA LEU A 549 -10.90 -0.25 29.24
C LEU A 549 -11.84 0.96 29.12
N GLY A 550 -12.40 1.20 27.94
CA GLY A 550 -12.99 2.47 27.56
C GLY A 550 -11.92 3.47 27.08
N GLU A 551 -12.34 4.37 26.18
CA GLU A 551 -11.47 5.33 25.51
C GLU A 551 -10.74 6.28 26.50
N ASP A 552 -11.49 6.92 27.40
CA ASP A 552 -10.95 7.87 28.39
C ASP A 552 -9.90 7.22 29.31
N ASN A 553 -10.18 5.99 29.76
CA ASN A 553 -9.31 5.25 30.67
C ASN A 553 -8.01 4.82 29.96
N ALA A 554 -8.12 4.33 28.72
CA ALA A 554 -6.96 3.99 27.90
C ALA A 554 -6.11 5.24 27.64
N ALA A 555 -6.73 6.37 27.27
CA ALA A 555 -6.05 7.62 27.02
C ALA A 555 -5.32 8.14 28.27
N LEU A 556 -5.95 8.11 29.44
CA LEU A 556 -5.32 8.47 30.71
C LEU A 556 -4.10 7.59 31.00
N LEU A 557 -4.25 6.26 30.99
CA LEU A 557 -3.17 5.33 31.30
C LEU A 557 -2.01 5.45 30.32
N GLY A 558 -2.30 5.53 29.02
CA GLY A 558 -1.27 5.70 27.99
C GLY A 558 -0.50 7.00 28.17
N ALA A 559 -1.20 8.11 28.45
CA ALA A 559 -0.54 9.38 28.70
C ALA A 559 0.28 9.37 30.00
N MET A 560 -0.20 8.74 31.08
CA MET A 560 0.55 8.56 32.33
C MET A 560 1.84 7.75 32.13
N ILE A 561 1.76 6.66 31.37
CA ILE A 561 2.91 5.83 31.02
C ILE A 561 3.92 6.63 30.19
N ILE A 562 3.47 7.36 29.18
CA ILE A 562 4.32 8.21 28.34
C ILE A 562 5.03 9.26 29.20
N THR A 563 4.31 9.94 30.10
CA THR A 563 4.91 10.89 31.04
C THR A 563 5.95 10.20 31.92
N LYS A 564 5.71 8.96 32.38
CA LYS A 564 6.71 8.22 33.14
C LYS A 564 7.94 7.81 32.32
N ILE A 565 7.76 7.42 31.07
CA ILE A 565 8.87 7.15 30.15
C ILE A 565 9.67 8.43 29.90
N GLN A 566 9.01 9.58 29.75
CA GLN A 566 9.67 10.89 29.63
C GLN A 566 10.54 11.18 30.86
N LEU A 567 9.99 11.03 32.06
CA LEU A 567 10.73 11.27 33.31
C LEU A 567 11.92 10.32 33.45
N ALA A 568 11.72 9.02 33.19
CA ALA A 568 12.79 8.03 33.19
C ALA A 568 13.88 8.35 32.15
N ALA A 569 13.52 8.91 30.99
CA ALA A 569 14.48 9.38 30.01
C ALA A 569 15.27 10.59 30.54
N MET A 570 14.60 11.57 31.15
CA MET A 570 15.25 12.77 31.71
C MET A 570 16.24 12.43 32.84
N ASN A 571 15.98 11.39 33.63
CA ASN A 571 16.91 10.90 34.66
C ASN A 571 18.27 10.47 34.10
N ARG A 572 18.32 10.10 32.82
CA ARG A 572 19.56 9.75 32.14
C ARG A 572 20.48 10.94 31.91
N VAL A 573 20.07 12.17 32.27
CA VAL A 573 20.96 13.35 32.29
C VAL A 573 22.24 13.07 33.08
N ASN A 574 22.15 12.22 34.12
CA ASN A 574 23.27 11.83 34.98
C ASN A 574 24.20 10.76 34.36
N ILE A 575 23.85 10.20 33.20
CA ILE A 575 24.65 9.22 32.46
C ILE A 575 25.33 9.94 31.28
N PRO A 576 26.64 9.79 31.04
CA PRO A 576 27.29 10.35 29.84
C PRO A 576 26.58 9.91 28.56
N GLU A 577 26.41 10.83 27.58
CA GLU A 577 25.61 10.55 26.38
C GLU A 577 26.09 9.31 25.60
N GLU A 578 27.39 9.04 25.60
CA GLU A 578 27.98 7.91 24.89
C GLU A 578 27.57 6.55 25.49
N GLU A 579 27.42 6.49 26.80
CA GLU A 579 27.08 5.29 27.58
C GLU A 579 25.57 5.01 27.61
N ARG A 580 24.73 6.00 27.27
CA ARG A 580 23.27 5.83 27.22
C ARG A 580 22.91 4.75 26.20
N ARG A 581 22.04 3.81 26.56
CA ARG A 581 21.48 2.85 25.58
C ARG A 581 20.29 3.48 24.85
N ASP A 582 20.26 3.29 23.53
CA ASP A 582 19.09 3.64 22.72
C ASP A 582 17.87 2.83 23.19
N PHE A 583 16.76 3.53 23.42
CA PHE A 583 15.47 2.94 23.79
C PHE A 583 14.40 3.44 22.82
N TYR A 584 13.67 2.53 22.18
CA TYR A 584 12.71 2.86 21.12
C TYR A 584 11.28 2.85 21.65
N LEU A 585 10.53 3.93 21.48
CA LEU A 585 9.14 4.03 21.89
C LEU A 585 8.22 3.99 20.66
N TYR A 586 7.54 2.86 20.48
CA TYR A 586 6.52 2.69 19.46
C TYR A 586 5.14 2.97 20.03
N VAL A 587 4.39 3.87 19.41
CA VAL A 587 3.04 4.24 19.83
C VAL A 587 2.13 4.12 18.63
N ASP A 588 1.19 3.16 18.66
CA ASP A 588 0.13 3.10 17.67
C ASP A 588 -0.97 4.13 18.01
N GLU A 589 -1.57 4.72 16.97
CA GLU A 589 -2.58 5.79 17.08
C GLU A 589 -2.20 6.88 18.12
N PHE A 590 -0.98 7.43 17.97
CA PHE A 590 -0.36 8.35 18.93
C PHE A 590 -1.22 9.57 19.32
N GLN A 591 -2.13 10.01 18.44
CA GLN A 591 -3.02 11.14 18.69
C GLN A 591 -3.92 10.91 19.91
N ASN A 592 -4.22 9.65 20.25
CA ASN A 592 -4.98 9.29 21.46
C ASN A 592 -4.24 9.70 22.73
N PHE A 593 -2.90 9.70 22.69
CA PHE A 593 -2.05 9.96 23.87
C PHE A 593 -1.22 11.24 23.79
N ALA A 594 -1.16 11.92 22.64
CA ALA A 594 -0.38 13.14 22.44
C ALA A 594 -0.76 14.26 23.43
N THR A 595 0.19 14.64 24.30
CA THR A 595 0.12 15.77 25.24
C THR A 595 1.35 16.66 25.08
N ASN A 596 1.45 17.78 25.80
CA ASN A 596 2.66 18.62 25.81
C ASN A 596 3.91 17.84 26.24
N SER A 597 3.77 16.82 27.08
CA SER A 597 4.85 15.88 27.42
C SER A 597 5.39 15.16 26.19
N PHE A 598 4.52 14.77 25.25
CA PHE A 598 4.93 14.11 24.01
C PHE A 598 5.71 15.05 23.09
N ILE A 599 5.31 16.32 23.01
CA ILE A 599 6.04 17.34 22.25
C ILE A 599 7.47 17.47 22.78
N LYS A 600 7.64 17.51 24.10
CA LYS A 600 8.96 17.53 24.74
C LYS A 600 9.79 16.28 24.44
N ILE A 601 9.16 15.10 24.38
CA ILE A 601 9.86 13.87 23.94
C ILE A 601 10.46 14.08 22.54
N LEU A 602 9.67 14.56 21.59
CA LEU A 602 10.12 14.74 20.20
C LEU A 602 11.18 15.83 20.04
N SER A 603 11.15 16.89 20.84
CA SER A 603 12.10 18.01 20.73
C SER A 603 13.38 17.84 21.55
N GLU A 604 13.31 17.17 22.71
CA GLU A 604 14.39 17.14 23.71
C GLU A 604 14.93 15.74 24.01
N ALA A 605 14.11 14.69 23.87
CA ALA A 605 14.49 13.36 24.36
C ALA A 605 15.52 12.63 23.51
N ARG A 606 15.83 13.16 22.32
CA ARG A 606 16.97 12.72 21.51
C ARG A 606 18.29 12.75 22.29
N LYS A 607 18.49 13.76 23.15
CA LYS A 607 19.68 13.84 24.02
C LYS A 607 19.74 12.65 24.99
N TYR A 608 18.59 12.15 25.44
CA TYR A 608 18.45 11.03 26.38
C TYR A 608 18.40 9.65 25.70
N ARG A 609 18.63 9.59 24.37
CA ARG A 609 18.55 8.38 23.53
C ARG A 609 17.20 7.64 23.66
N LEU A 610 16.11 8.41 23.80
CA LEU A 610 14.73 7.94 23.61
C LEU A 610 14.31 8.29 22.18
N ASN A 611 13.96 7.27 21.40
CA ASN A 611 13.78 7.37 19.95
C ASN A 611 12.38 6.98 19.49
#